data_AF-A0A7Y7NUT2-F1
#
_entry.id   AF-A0A7Y7NUT2-F1
#
_cell.length_a   1.000
_cell.length_b   1.000
_cell.length_c   1.000
_cell.angle_alpha   90.00
_cell.angle_beta   90.00
_cell.angle_gamma   90.00
#
_symmetry.space_group_name_H-M   'P 1'
#
loop_
_entity.id
_entity.type
_entity.pdbx_description
1 polymer ?
#
loop_
_entity_poly.entity_id
_entity_poly.type
_entity_poly.pdbx_seq_one_letter_code
_entity_poly.pdbx_strand_id
1 'polypeptide(L)' 'MTLQFIHDNKGNTTGVFIPIEEWQTLKTKYVDLQREEAENVVELSSWQKNIIDERLSDYYKSPLDVADFDTTIDDIENGL' A
#
# COMPACT_ATOMS: atom_id res chain seq x y z
N MET A 1 11.12 -18.78 -14.04
CA MET A 1 11.74 -18.63 -12.71
C MET A 1 13.25 -18.59 -12.85
N THR A 2 13.79 -17.39 -12.83
CA THR A 2 15.24 -17.14 -12.92
C THR A 2 15.64 -16.33 -11.70
N LEU A 3 16.09 -17.03 -10.65
CA LEU A 3 16.60 -16.39 -9.44
C LEU A 3 17.98 -15.80 -9.73
N GLN A 4 18.18 -14.54 -9.35
CA GLN A 4 19.49 -13.91 -9.40
C GLN A 4 19.95 -13.62 -7.98
N PHE A 5 21.17 -14.03 -7.65
CA PHE A 5 21.75 -13.82 -6.33
C PHE A 5 22.64 -12.57 -6.35
N ILE A 6 22.40 -11.69 -5.39
CA ILE A 6 23.19 -10.49 -5.16
C ILE A 6 24.23 -10.83 -4.11
N HIS A 7 25.49 -10.51 -4.40
CA HIS A 7 26.62 -10.80 -3.52
C HIS A 7 27.26 -9.50 -3.02
N ASP A 8 27.81 -9.53 -1.80
CA ASP A 8 28.65 -8.45 -1.28
C ASP A 8 30.04 -8.42 -1.95
N ASN A 9 30.87 -7.45 -1.56
CA ASN A 9 32.26 -7.32 -2.04
C ASN A 9 33.18 -8.48 -1.64
N LYS A 10 32.74 -9.38 -0.76
CA LYS A 10 33.46 -10.59 -0.34
C LYS A 10 32.89 -11.84 -1.01
N GLY A 11 31.89 -11.71 -1.88
CA GLY A 11 31.24 -12.83 -2.57
C GLY A 11 30.18 -13.56 -1.73
N ASN A 12 29.76 -13.01 -0.58
CA ASN A 12 28.70 -13.59 0.22
C ASN A 12 27.33 -13.17 -0.32
N THR A 13 26.39 -14.10 -0.44
CA THR A 13 25.01 -13.79 -0.85
C THR A 13 24.32 -12.90 0.17
N THR A 14 23.93 -11.70 -0.24
CA THR A 14 23.20 -10.73 0.60
C THR A 14 21.75 -10.58 0.21
N GLY A 15 21.35 -11.03 -0.98
CA GLY A 15 19.99 -10.91 -1.45
C GLY A 15 19.67 -11.78 -2.65
N VAL A 16 18.39 -11.86 -2.96
CA VAL A 16 17.88 -12.51 -4.16
C VAL A 16 16.98 -11.52 -4.89
N PHE A 17 17.12 -11.45 -6.20
CA PHE A 17 16.22 -10.74 -7.07
C PHE A 17 15.23 -11.71 -7.70
N ILE A 18 13.94 -11.42 -7.53
CA ILE A 18 12.81 -12.17 -8.08
C ILE A 18 11.96 -11.19 -8.88
N PRO A 19 11.67 -11.46 -10.17
CA PRO A 19 10.74 -10.64 -10.93
C PRO A 19 9.37 -10.55 -10.24
N ILE A 20 8.72 -9.38 -10.32
CA ILE A 20 7.48 -9.13 -9.56
C ILE A 20 6.36 -10.11 -9.88
N GLU A 21 6.22 -10.54 -11.13
CA GLU A 21 5.22 -11.53 -11.54
C GLU A 21 5.46 -12.90 -10.89
N GLU A 22 6.73 -13.29 -10.77
CA GLU A 22 7.12 -14.54 -10.10
C GLU A 22 6.94 -14.43 -8.58
N TRP A 23 7.24 -13.27 -8.00
CA TRP A 23 6.97 -12.99 -6.58
C TRP A 23 5.47 -13.10 -6.26
N GLN A 24 4.59 -12.49 -7.08
CA GLN A 24 3.14 -12.61 -6.90
C GLN A 24 2.67 -14.07 -7.00
N THR A 25 3.23 -14.85 -7.94
CA THR A 25 2.92 -16.28 -8.06
C THR A 25 3.33 -17.06 -6.80
N LEU A 26 4.49 -16.75 -6.22
CA LEU A 26 4.95 -17.35 -4.96
C LEU A 26 4.04 -16.97 -3.78
N LYS A 27 3.61 -15.71 -3.69
CA LYS A 27 2.69 -15.26 -2.64
C LYS A 27 1.34 -15.99 -2.67
N THR A 28 0.82 -16.29 -3.86
CA THR A 28 -0.42 -17.08 -3.99
C THR A 28 -0.23 -18.53 -3.54
N LYS A 29 0.96 -19.10 -3.74
CA LYS A 29 1.27 -20.49 -3.37
C LYS A 29 1.59 -20.64 -1.87
N TYR A 30 2.22 -19.64 -1.27
CA TYR A 30 2.69 -19.67 0.11
C TYR A 30 2.02 -18.54 0.92
N VAL A 31 0.91 -18.87 1.58
CA VAL A 31 0.08 -17.92 2.34
C VAL A 31 0.86 -17.25 3.47
N ASP A 32 1.86 -17.91 4.04
CA ASP A 32 2.69 -17.32 5.10
C ASP A 32 3.54 -16.14 4.61
N LEU A 33 3.94 -16.11 3.32
CA LEU A 33 4.63 -14.94 2.74
C LEU A 33 3.70 -13.72 2.64
N GLN A 34 2.42 -13.95 2.35
CA GLN A 34 1.43 -12.87 2.38
C GLN A 34 1.20 -12.37 3.81
N ARG A 35 1.23 -13.27 4.79
CA ARG A 35 1.09 -12.91 6.21
C ARG A 35 2.28 -12.09 6.70
N GLU A 36 3.50 -12.53 6.43
CA GLU A 36 4.71 -11.79 6.80
C GLU A 36 4.77 -10.41 6.11
N GLU A 37 4.37 -10.31 4.84
CA GLU A 37 4.27 -9.02 4.15
C GLU A 37 3.21 -8.14 4.83
N ALA A 38 2.03 -8.68 5.14
CA ALA A 38 0.94 -7.96 5.80
C ALA A 38 1.28 -7.52 7.23
N GLU A 39 2.01 -8.34 8.00
CA GLU A 39 2.52 -7.98 9.33
C GLU A 39 3.57 -6.86 9.27
N ASN A 40 4.27 -6.73 8.14
CA ASN A 40 5.18 -5.62 7.85
C ASN A 40 4.47 -4.42 7.20
N VAL A 41 3.21 -4.55 6.77
CA VAL A 41 2.40 -3.40 6.39
C VAL A 41 1.97 -2.70 7.67
N VAL A 42 2.28 -1.40 7.78
CA VAL A 42 1.88 -0.57 8.90
C VAL A 42 0.35 -0.63 9.03
N GLU A 43 -0.14 -1.35 10.04
CA GLU A 43 -1.55 -1.29 10.37
C GLU A 43 -1.90 0.15 10.78
N LEU A 44 -2.97 0.68 10.19
CA LEU A 44 -3.52 1.95 10.63
C LEU A 44 -3.89 1.87 12.11
N SER A 45 -3.53 2.90 12.86
CA SER A 45 -3.94 3.06 14.25
C SER A 45 -5.47 3.15 14.36
N SER A 46 -6.02 2.88 15.53
CA SER A 46 -7.47 2.95 15.76
C SER A 46 -8.07 4.32 15.43
N TRP A 47 -7.36 5.42 15.71
CA TRP A 47 -7.85 6.76 15.40
C TRP A 47 -7.86 7.05 13.89
N GLN A 48 -6.89 6.50 13.14
CA GLN A 48 -6.88 6.61 11.67
C GLN A 48 -8.05 5.85 11.05
N LYS A 49 -8.34 4.65 11.56
CA LYS A 49 -9.50 3.85 11.15
C LYS A 49 -10.82 4.59 11.45
N ASN A 50 -10.95 5.18 12.64
CA ASN A 50 -12.14 5.94 13.02
C ASN A 50 -12.42 7.13 12.08
N ILE A 51 -11.38 7.87 11.65
CA ILE A 51 -11.54 8.98 10.69
C ILE A 51 -12.06 8.47 9.35
N ILE A 52 -11.56 7.32 8.89
CA ILE A 52 -12.03 6.70 7.63
C ILE A 52 -13.49 6.29 7.78
N ASP A 53 -13.86 5.64 8.89
CA ASP A 53 -15.23 5.21 9.16
C ASP A 53 -16.21 6.38 9.22
N GLU A 54 -15.83 7.49 9.86
CA GLU A 54 -16.63 8.72 9.90
C GLU A 54 -16.84 9.30 8.50
N ARG A 55 -15.76 9.47 7.73
CA ARG A 55 -15.83 9.99 6.35
C ARG A 55 -16.68 9.12 5.43
N LEU A 56 -16.57 7.80 5.54
CA LEU A 56 -17.40 6.87 4.78
C LEU A 56 -18.87 6.95 5.19
N SER A 57 -19.15 7.04 6.49
CA SER A 57 -20.51 7.20 7.02
C SER A 57 -21.16 8.47 6.48
N ASP A 58 -20.43 9.58 6.47
CA ASP A 58 -20.94 10.86 5.96
C ASP A 58 -21.19 10.81 4.45
N TYR A 59 -20.26 10.21 3.69
CA TYR A 59 -20.47 9.98 2.26
C TYR A 59 -21.70 9.12 1.98
N TYR A 60 -21.92 8.02 2.73
CA TYR A 60 -23.09 7.17 2.52
C TYR A 60 -24.41 7.84 2.89
N LYS A 61 -24.41 8.76 3.86
CA LYS A 61 -25.59 9.57 4.21
C LYS A 61 -25.88 10.64 3.16
N SER A 62 -24.85 11.23 2.57
CA SER A 62 -24.98 12.28 1.57
C SER A 62 -23.94 12.15 0.44
N PRO A 63 -24.17 11.26 -0.55
CA PRO A 63 -23.18 10.98 -1.60
C PRO A 63 -22.88 12.15 -2.54
N LEU A 64 -23.72 13.17 -2.53
CA LEU A 64 -23.58 14.38 -3.34
C LEU A 64 -22.90 15.53 -2.56
N ASP A 65 -22.72 15.37 -1.25
CA ASP A 65 -22.05 16.35 -0.39
C ASP A 65 -20.54 16.04 -0.34
N VAL A 66 -19.93 16.06 -1.52
CA VAL A 66 -18.50 15.88 -1.72
C VAL A 66 -17.97 17.02 -2.56
N ALA A 67 -16.82 17.56 -2.16
CA ALA A 67 -16.13 18.56 -2.97
C ALA A 67 -15.49 17.91 -4.19
N ASP A 68 -15.60 18.57 -5.34
CA ASP A 68 -14.89 18.15 -6.55
C ASP A 68 -13.39 18.27 -6.33
N PHE A 69 -12.64 17.22 -6.67
CA PHE A 69 -11.21 17.15 -6.35
C PHE A 69 -10.41 18.22 -7.08
N ASP A 70 -10.62 18.37 -8.38
CA ASP A 70 -9.88 19.31 -9.21
C ASP A 70 -10.14 20.75 -8.73
N THR A 71 -11.41 21.09 -8.49
CA THR A 71 -11.81 22.39 -7.95
C THR A 71 -11.20 22.66 -6.57
N THR A 72 -11.18 21.65 -5.68
CA THR A 72 -10.62 21.79 -4.33
C THR A 72 -9.11 22.05 -4.35
N ILE A 73 -8.38 21.39 -5.25
CA ILE A 73 -6.94 21.60 -5.41
C ILE A 73 -6.67 23.00 -5.98
N ASP A 74 -7.44 23.41 -7.00
CA ASP A 74 -7.34 24.75 -7.57
C ASP A 74 -7.59 25.84 -6.52
N ASP A 75 -8.59 25.68 -5.65
CA ASP A 75 -8.90 26.63 -4.56
C ASP A 75 -7.77 26.71 -3.52
N ILE A 76 -7.14 25.58 -3.20
CA ILE A 76 -6.01 25.52 -2.26
C ILE A 76 -4.77 26.21 -2.87
N GLU A 77 -4.47 25.94 -4.14
CA GLU A 77 -3.32 26.53 -4.83
C GLU A 77 -3.45 28.05 -4.99
N ASN A 78 -4.67 28.53 -5.21
CA ASN A 78 -4.95 29.96 -5.37
C ASN A 78 -5.20 30.70 -4.05
N GLY A 79 -5.15 30.00 -2.90
CA GLY A 79 -5.15 30.61 -1.57
C GLY A 79 -6.52 31.08 -1.05
N LEU A 80 -7.61 30.41 -1.48
CA LEU A 80 -9.02 30.77 -1.29
C LEU A 80 -9.46 32.07 -2.00
#